data_AF-A0A9E1ZFC4-F1
#
_entry.id   AF-A0A9E1ZFC4-F1
#
_cell.length_a   1.000
_cell.length_b   1.000
_cell.length_c   1.000
_cell.angle_alpha   90.00
_cell.angle_beta   90.00
_cell.angle_gamma   90.00
#
_symmetry.space_group_name_H-M   'P 1'
#
loop_
_entity.id
_entity.type
_entity.pdbx_description
1 polymer ?
#
loop_
_entity_poly.entity_id
_entity_poly.type
_entity_poly.pdbx_seq_one_letter_code
_entity_poly.pdbx_strand_id
1 'polypeptide(L)'
;ELFTALTQVYFAAVSFSETAHRLGKPELAESFLLCEHPEFGPATREICESVVGLAKRDETLARIGEIIEPFNVAGLADPAKHNWYPAVANDLFAAGAKLGSSADEIREMLLREQLI
;
A
#
# COMPACT_ATOMS: atom_id res chain seq x y z
N GLU A 1 -8.59 -3.35 15.52
CA GLU A 1 -7.90 -4.38 14.71
C GLU A 1 -8.50 -4.53 13.32
N LEU A 2 -9.74 -5.02 13.12
CA LEU A 2 -10.32 -5.09 11.76
C LEU A 2 -10.43 -3.72 11.09
N PHE A 3 -10.91 -2.70 11.82
CA PHE A 3 -10.90 -1.32 11.32
C PHE A 3 -9.49 -0.84 10.97
N THR A 4 -8.50 -1.18 11.80
CA THR A 4 -7.09 -0.86 11.58
C THR A 4 -6.56 -1.52 10.31
N ALA A 5 -6.85 -2.80 10.10
CA ALA A 5 -6.46 -3.55 8.92
C ALA A 5 -7.17 -3.01 7.65
N LEU A 6 -8.47 -2.71 7.71
CA LEU A 6 -9.18 -2.05 6.62
C LEU A 6 -8.55 -0.69 6.26
N THR A 7 -8.13 0.06 7.27
CA THR A 7 -7.45 1.34 7.07
C THR A 7 -6.09 1.15 6.37
N GLN A 8 -5.41 0.01 6.57
CA GLN A 8 -4.17 -0.31 5.84
C GLN A 8 -4.43 -0.56 4.36
N VAL A 9 -5.59 -1.05 3.94
CA VAL A 9 -5.95 -1.15 2.51
C VAL A 9 -5.94 0.23 1.86
N TYR A 10 -6.58 1.20 2.50
CA TYR A 10 -6.54 2.60 2.06
C TYR A 10 -5.11 3.15 2.02
N PHE A 11 -4.33 2.97 3.09
CA PHE A 11 -2.97 3.49 3.15
C PHE A 11 -2.02 2.84 2.14
N ALA A 12 -2.20 1.56 1.85
CA ALA A 12 -1.44 0.88 0.80
C ALA A 12 -1.74 1.49 -0.57
N ALA A 13 -3.02 1.63 -0.92
CA ALA A 13 -3.44 2.21 -2.19
C ALA A 13 -2.94 3.65 -2.35
N VAL A 14 -3.20 4.53 -1.36
CA VAL A 14 -2.83 5.95 -1.48
C VAL A 14 -1.32 6.15 -1.51
N SER A 15 -0.56 5.41 -0.68
CA SER A 15 0.90 5.54 -0.64
C SER A 15 1.53 5.02 -1.93
N PHE A 16 1.03 3.90 -2.46
CA PHE A 16 1.49 3.36 -3.73
C PHE A 16 1.20 4.31 -4.89
N SER A 17 -0.06 4.76 -5.02
CA SER A 17 -0.47 5.67 -6.09
C SER A 17 0.33 6.98 -6.06
N GLU A 18 0.44 7.61 -4.89
CA GLU A 18 1.21 8.86 -4.75
C GLU A 18 2.68 8.66 -5.11
N THR A 19 3.28 7.55 -4.66
CA THR A 19 4.68 7.26 -4.96
C THR A 19 4.90 6.97 -6.44
N ALA A 20 4.00 6.21 -7.07
CA ALA A 20 4.04 5.95 -8.51
C ALA A 20 3.94 7.26 -9.32
N HIS A 21 3.05 8.17 -8.95
CA HIS A 21 2.94 9.49 -9.56
C HIS A 21 4.23 10.31 -9.39
N ARG A 22 4.80 10.37 -8.18
CA ARG A 22 6.07 11.07 -7.93
C ARG A 22 7.24 10.43 -8.67
N LEU A 23 7.23 9.13 -8.91
CA LEU A 23 8.26 8.47 -9.72
C LEU A 23 8.06 8.67 -11.23
N GLY A 24 6.99 9.35 -11.66
CA GLY A 24 6.68 9.51 -13.08
C GLY A 24 6.18 8.23 -13.73
N LYS A 25 5.59 7.31 -12.95
CA LYS A 25 5.06 6.00 -13.38
C LYS A 25 3.53 5.91 -13.13
N PRO A 26 2.71 6.86 -13.62
CA PRO A 26 1.26 6.89 -13.36
C PRO A 26 0.53 5.63 -13.87
N GLU A 27 1.09 4.92 -14.85
CA GLU A 27 0.58 3.65 -15.39
C GLU A 27 0.56 2.51 -14.35
N LEU A 28 1.33 2.62 -13.26
CA LEU A 28 1.22 1.67 -12.14
C LEU A 28 -0.04 1.90 -11.30
N ALA A 29 -0.65 3.10 -11.39
CA ALA A 29 -1.75 3.55 -10.56
C ALA A 29 -2.82 4.32 -11.36
N GLU A 30 -3.31 3.70 -12.44
CA GLU A 30 -4.18 4.35 -13.44
C GLU A 30 -5.57 4.80 -12.93
N SER A 31 -5.96 4.38 -11.72
CA SER A 31 -7.27 4.70 -11.14
C SER A 31 -7.14 5.21 -9.70
N PHE A 32 -8.14 5.99 -9.28
CA PHE A 32 -8.21 6.50 -7.92
C PHE A 32 -8.13 5.34 -6.92
N LEU A 33 -7.09 5.34 -6.07
CA LEU A 33 -6.85 4.31 -5.05
C LEU A 33 -6.86 2.88 -5.61
N LEU A 34 -6.37 2.68 -6.84
CA LEU A 34 -6.29 1.36 -7.48
C LEU A 34 -7.65 0.65 -7.63
N CYS A 35 -8.77 1.39 -7.62
CA CYS A 35 -10.12 0.83 -7.71
C CYS A 35 -10.34 -0.04 -8.96
N GLU A 36 -9.71 0.30 -10.08
CA GLU A 36 -9.80 -0.44 -11.35
C GLU A 36 -8.66 -1.43 -11.54
N HIS A 37 -7.72 -1.56 -10.58
CA HIS A 37 -6.67 -2.55 -10.67
C HIS A 37 -7.28 -3.96 -10.62
N PRO A 38 -6.93 -4.86 -11.56
CA PRO A 38 -7.63 -6.13 -11.77
C PRO A 38 -7.66 -7.05 -10.55
N GLU A 39 -6.62 -7.00 -9.71
CA GLU A 39 -6.56 -7.78 -8.47
C GLU A 39 -7.01 -6.98 -7.23
N PHE A 40 -6.42 -5.80 -7.00
CA PHE A 40 -6.68 -4.99 -5.81
C PHE A 40 -8.13 -4.47 -5.70
N GLY A 41 -8.73 -4.01 -6.80
CA GLY A 41 -10.08 -3.44 -6.81
C GLY A 41 -11.16 -4.43 -6.37
N PRO A 42 -11.30 -5.58 -7.06
CA PRO A 42 -12.22 -6.65 -6.66
C PRO A 42 -11.95 -7.16 -5.24
N ALA A 43 -10.67 -7.37 -4.88
CA ALA A 43 -10.32 -7.86 -3.55
C ALA A 43 -10.72 -6.88 -2.44
N THR A 44 -10.54 -5.57 -2.66
CA THR A 44 -10.97 -4.53 -1.70
C THR A 44 -12.48 -4.56 -1.49
N ARG A 45 -13.27 -4.73 -2.56
CA ARG A 45 -14.73 -4.87 -2.48
C ARG A 45 -15.12 -6.11 -1.67
N GLU A 46 -14.56 -7.27 -2.00
CA GLU A 46 -14.82 -8.54 -1.30
C GLU A 46 -14.47 -8.47 0.20
N ILE A 47 -13.34 -7.83 0.53
CA ILE A 47 -12.93 -7.62 1.93
C ILE A 47 -13.94 -6.74 2.67
N CYS A 48 -14.38 -5.63 2.06
CA CYS A 48 -15.36 -4.74 2.68
C CYS A 48 -16.70 -5.45 2.91
N GLU A 49 -17.20 -6.18 1.92
CA GLU A 49 -18.42 -6.98 2.00
C GLU A 49 -18.32 -8.06 3.09
N SER A 50 -17.17 -8.74 3.18
CA SER A 50 -16.89 -9.75 4.20
C SER A 50 -16.91 -9.17 5.62
N VAL A 51 -16.30 -8.00 5.84
CA VAL A 51 -16.31 -7.36 7.16
C VAL A 51 -17.72 -6.97 7.59
N VAL A 52 -18.54 -6.43 6.67
CA VAL A 52 -19.95 -6.09 6.95
C VAL A 52 -20.76 -7.36 7.25
N GLY A 53 -20.47 -8.45 6.55
CA GLY A 53 -21.10 -9.76 6.76
C GLY A 53 -20.64 -10.53 8.01
N LEU A 54 -19.90 -9.90 8.93
CA LEU A 54 -19.35 -10.53 10.14
C LEU A 54 -18.43 -11.72 9.84
N ALA A 55 -17.58 -11.61 8.81
CA ALA A 55 -16.61 -12.63 8.46
C ALA A 55 -15.68 -12.99 9.62
N LYS A 56 -15.06 -14.17 9.51
CA LYS A 56 -14.09 -14.65 10.48
C LYS A 56 -12.88 -13.73 10.49
N ARG A 57 -12.68 -13.10 11.66
CA ARG A 57 -11.62 -12.11 11.91
C ARG A 57 -10.27 -12.51 11.33
N ASP A 58 -9.77 -13.70 11.66
CA ASP A 58 -8.39 -14.10 11.33
C ASP A 58 -8.20 -14.33 9.84
N GLU A 59 -9.21 -14.91 9.17
CA GLU A 59 -9.21 -15.10 7.71
C GLU A 59 -9.21 -13.74 7.00
N THR A 60 -10.01 -12.78 7.48
CA THR A 60 -10.03 -11.41 6.92
C THR A 60 -8.71 -10.68 7.13
N LEU A 61 -8.09 -10.79 8.31
CA LEU A 61 -6.81 -10.15 8.59
C LEU A 61 -5.68 -10.71 7.71
N ALA A 62 -5.61 -12.04 7.55
CA ALA A 62 -4.65 -12.67 6.66
C ALA A 62 -4.85 -12.20 5.22
N ARG A 63 -6.11 -12.19 4.76
CA ARG A 63 -6.45 -11.74 3.41
C ARG A 63 -6.06 -10.29 3.15
N ILE A 64 -6.29 -9.39 4.09
CA ILE A 64 -5.86 -7.98 3.97
C ILE A 64 -4.34 -7.91 3.80
N GLY A 65 -3.58 -8.63 4.63
CA GLY A 65 -2.12 -8.66 4.54
C GLY A 65 -1.62 -9.11 3.17
N GLU A 66 -2.20 -10.17 2.61
CA GLU A 66 -1.88 -10.68 1.27
C GLU A 66 -2.16 -9.64 0.18
N ILE A 67 -3.32 -8.98 0.23
CA ILE A 67 -3.76 -8.06 -0.81
C ILE A 67 -2.98 -6.75 -0.82
N ILE A 68 -2.60 -6.24 0.34
CA ILE A 68 -1.81 -5.01 0.40
C ILE A 68 -0.34 -5.24 0.08
N GLU A 69 0.19 -6.46 0.24
CA GLU A 69 1.62 -6.75 0.12
C GLU A 69 2.22 -6.17 -1.17
N PRO A 70 1.67 -6.42 -2.38
CA PRO A 70 2.29 -5.94 -3.63
C PRO A 70 2.32 -4.42 -3.74
N PHE A 71 1.48 -3.71 -2.98
CA PHE A 71 1.34 -2.25 -3.00
C PHE A 71 1.92 -1.59 -1.74
N ASN A 72 2.38 -2.38 -0.78
CA ASN A 72 2.83 -1.89 0.51
C ASN A 72 4.24 -1.31 0.43
N VAL A 73 4.30 -0.01 0.16
CA VAL A 73 5.52 0.81 0.10
C VAL A 73 5.79 1.57 1.42
N ALA A 74 4.87 1.48 2.37
CA ALA A 74 4.92 2.19 3.66
C ALA A 74 5.22 1.25 4.85
N GLY A 75 5.58 -0.01 4.57
CA GLY A 75 5.87 -1.02 5.59
C GLY A 75 4.70 -1.28 6.54
N LEU A 76 3.47 -1.27 6.01
CA LEU A 76 2.22 -1.62 6.68
C LEU A 76 2.18 -3.11 7.07
N ALA A 77 1.23 -3.48 7.92
CA ALA A 77 1.03 -4.86 8.42
C ALA A 77 2.25 -5.48 9.15
N ASP A 78 3.23 -4.67 9.55
CA ASP A 78 4.31 -5.08 10.45
C ASP A 78 3.83 -5.04 11.92
N PRO A 79 3.73 -6.18 12.63
CA PRO A 79 3.34 -6.21 14.03
C PRO A 79 4.34 -5.49 14.96
N ALA A 80 5.63 -5.46 14.60
CA ALA A 80 6.67 -4.80 15.39
C ALA A 80 6.52 -3.27 15.40
N LYS A 81 5.82 -2.71 14.41
CA LYS A 81 5.51 -1.28 14.34
C LYS A 81 4.35 -0.86 15.23
N HIS A 82 3.61 -1.79 15.84
CA HIS A 82 2.48 -1.49 16.75
C HIS A 82 1.47 -0.48 16.19
N ASN A 83 1.15 -0.58 14.90
CA ASN A 83 0.29 0.36 14.15
C ASN A 83 0.83 1.81 14.06
N TRP A 84 2.13 2.01 14.26
CA TRP A 84 2.82 3.27 14.05
C TRP A 84 3.65 3.21 12.77
N TYR A 85 3.19 3.91 11.74
CA TYR A 85 3.83 3.93 10.42
C TYR A 85 4.31 5.35 10.10
N PRO A 86 5.48 5.78 10.64
CA PRO A 86 6.06 7.05 10.24
C PRO A 86 6.48 6.99 8.76
N ALA A 87 6.39 8.11 8.06
CA ALA A 87 6.86 8.23 6.68
C ALA A 87 8.41 8.23 6.65
N VAL A 88 9.01 7.03 6.67
CA VAL A 88 10.46 6.84 6.65
C VAL A 88 10.91 6.36 5.27
N ALA A 89 11.95 6.99 4.72
CA ALA A 89 12.43 6.69 3.37
C ALA A 89 12.91 5.22 3.22
N ASN A 90 13.40 4.60 4.30
CA ASN A 90 13.88 3.21 4.26
C ASN A 90 12.79 2.20 3.87
N ASP A 91 11.54 2.42 4.28
CA ASP A 91 10.43 1.54 3.89
C ASP A 91 10.22 1.61 2.36
N LEU A 92 10.33 2.82 1.79
CA LEU A 92 10.22 3.02 0.35
C LEU A 92 11.40 2.41 -0.41
N PHE A 93 12.64 2.59 0.04
CA PHE A 93 13.81 1.97 -0.57
C PHE A 93 13.71 0.44 -0.56
N ALA A 94 13.25 -0.15 0.55
CA ALA A 94 13.04 -1.60 0.66
C ALA A 94 11.94 -2.10 -0.29
N ALA A 95 10.93 -1.27 -0.55
CA ALA A 95 9.80 -1.60 -1.41
C ALA A 95 10.02 -1.25 -2.90
N GLY A 96 11.19 -0.75 -3.31
CA GLY A 96 11.42 -0.23 -4.67
C GLY A 96 11.06 -1.19 -5.81
N ALA A 97 11.25 -2.49 -5.60
CA ALA A 97 10.87 -3.53 -6.56
C ALA A 97 9.37 -3.54 -6.89
N LYS A 98 8.51 -3.16 -5.94
CA LYS A 98 7.04 -3.08 -6.12
C LYS A 98 6.63 -1.96 -7.08
N LEU A 99 7.48 -0.95 -7.21
CA LEU A 99 7.31 0.19 -8.12
C LEU A 99 8.13 0.06 -9.40
N GLY A 100 8.82 -1.08 -9.59
CA GLY A 100 9.78 -1.25 -10.67
C GLY A 100 10.86 -0.16 -10.68
N SER A 101 11.30 0.29 -9.51
CA SER A 101 12.25 1.40 -9.34
C SER A 101 13.52 0.96 -8.63
N SER A 102 14.64 1.42 -9.14
CA SER A 102 15.95 1.35 -8.52
C SER A 102 16.06 2.30 -7.33
N ALA A 103 17.09 2.09 -6.50
CA ALA A 103 17.40 2.99 -5.39
C ALA A 103 17.76 4.41 -5.88
N ASP A 104 18.41 4.53 -7.05
CA ASP A 104 18.79 5.83 -7.60
C ASP A 104 17.55 6.62 -8.06
N GLU A 105 16.60 5.99 -8.76
CA GLU A 105 15.32 6.63 -9.14
C GLU A 105 14.53 7.12 -7.92
N ILE A 106 14.48 6.30 -6.86
CA ILE A 106 13.82 6.67 -5.60
C ILE A 106 14.53 7.86 -4.95
N ARG A 107 15.87 7.84 -4.91
CA ARG A 107 16.66 8.94 -4.33
C ARG A 107 16.47 10.24 -5.10
N GLU A 108 16.51 10.19 -6.42
CA GLU A 108 16.29 11.35 -7.28
C GLU A 108 14.89 11.94 -7.08
N MET A 109 13.88 11.07 -6.98
CA MET A 109 12.51 11.48 -6.63
C MET A 109 12.48 12.21 -5.29
N LEU A 110 13.03 11.61 -4.22
CA LEU A 110 13.00 12.22 -2.89
C LEU A 110 13.70 13.58 -2.83
N LEU A 111 14.83 13.74 -3.55
CA LEU A 111 15.53 15.02 -3.68
C LEU A 111 14.69 16.07 -4.41
N ARG A 112 14.05 15.69 -5.52
CA ARG A 112 13.18 16.59 -6.29
C ARG A 112 11.96 17.05 -5.47
N GLU A 113 11.41 16.15 -4.66
CA GLU A 113 10.27 16.43 -3.77
C GLU A 113 10.66 17.08 -2.43
N GLN A 114 11.97 17.35 -2.20
CA GLN A 114 12.49 17.96 -0.97
C GLN A 114 12.20 17.15 0.31
N LEU A 115 12.24 15.82 0.20
CA LEU A 115 11.97 14.89 1.31
C LEU A 115 13.24 14.32 1.97
N ILE A 116 14.42 14.54 1.37
CA ILE A 116 15.75 14.23 1.91
C ILE A 116 16.77 15.30 1.50
#